data_AF-A0ABD0RV39-F1
#
_entry.id   AF-A0ABD0RV39-F1
#
_cell.length_a   1.000
_cell.length_b   1.000
_cell.length_c   1.000
_cell.angle_alpha   90.00
_cell.angle_beta   90.00
_cell.angle_gamma   90.00
#
_symmetry.space_group_name_H-M   'P 1'
#
loop_
_entity.id
_entity.type
_entity.pdbx_description
1 polymer ?
#
loop_
_entity_poly.entity_id
_entity_poly.type
_entity_poly.pdbx_seq_one_letter_code
_entity_poly.pdbx_strand_id
1 'polypeptide(L)' 'FVLSAPNLLRVGSSENVFVEAQDYSGGDLNVKILIKNHPKKDREILSKSVTLTAANSFQILTDIK' A
#
# COMPACT_ATOMS: atom_id res chain seq x y z
N PHE A 1 -2.26 0.64 -12.15
CA PHE A 1 -2.15 0.51 -10.69
C PHE A 1 -2.73 1.75 -10.04
N VAL A 2 -3.50 1.58 -8.96
CA VAL A 2 -4.11 2.65 -8.19
C VAL A 2 -3.69 2.47 -6.73
N LEU A 3 -3.33 3.58 -6.09
CA LEU A 3 -3.11 3.65 -4.64
C LEU A 3 -3.92 4.81 -4.09
N SER A 4 -4.83 4.50 -3.18
CA SER A 4 -5.69 5.48 -2.51
C SER A 4 -5.36 5.47 -1.02
N ALA A 5 -5.00 6.64 -0.51
CA ALA A 5 -4.67 6.86 0.89
C ALA A 5 -5.44 8.08 1.41
N PRO A 6 -5.66 8.18 2.73
CA PRO A 6 -6.27 9.36 3.33
C PRO A 6 -5.38 10.58 3.10
N ASN A 7 -6.01 11.76 3.05
CA ASN A 7 -5.31 13.02 2.86
C ASN A 7 -4.34 13.36 4.01
N LEU A 8 -4.65 12.88 5.22
CA LEU A 8 -3.83 13.10 6.40
C LEU A 8 -3.54 11.76 7.08
N LEU A 9 -2.27 11.43 7.22
CA LEU A 9 -1.80 10.30 8.03
C LEU A 9 -1.51 10.81 9.44
N ARG A 10 -2.23 10.29 10.43
CA ARG A 10 -2.04 10.66 11.83
C ARG A 10 -1.04 9.73 12.50
N VAL A 11 -0.28 10.27 13.44
CA VAL A 11 0.68 9.49 14.22
C VAL A 11 -0.08 8.71 15.30
N GLY A 12 0.12 7.39 15.36
CA GLY A 12 -0.42 6.53 16.41
C GLY A 12 -1.82 5.93 16.13
N SER A 13 -2.48 6.31 15.03
CA SER A 13 -3.65 5.61 14.50
C SER A 13 -3.25 4.64 13.39
N SER A 14 -4.07 3.61 13.19
CA SER A 14 -3.98 2.82 11.97
C SER A 14 -4.77 3.52 10.87
N GLU A 15 -4.14 3.70 9.71
CA GLU A 15 -4.76 4.35 8.55
C GLU A 15 -4.99 3.31 7.44
N ASN A 16 -6.17 3.34 6.82
CA ASN A 16 -6.49 2.41 5.75
C ASN A 16 -5.98 2.92 4.40
N VAL A 17 -5.29 2.05 3.66
CA VAL A 17 -4.79 2.30 2.31
C VAL A 17 -5.33 1.23 1.38
N PHE A 18 -5.84 1.67 0.23
CA PHE A 18 -6.32 0.80 -0.82
C PHE A 18 -5.30 0.72 -1.95
N VAL A 19 -5.05 -0.48 -2.45
CA VAL A 19 -4.14 -0.76 -3.55
C VAL A 19 -4.83 -1.69 -4.55
N GLU A 20 -4.75 -1.35 -5.83
CA GLU A 20 -5.36 -2.10 -6.92
C GLU A 20 -4.46 -2.16 -8.16
N ALA A 21 -4.45 -3.31 -8.84
CA ALA A 21 -3.88 -3.46 -10.18
C ALA A 21 -4.99 -3.69 -11.21
N GLN A 22 -5.38 -2.63 -11.90
CA GLN A 22 -6.37 -2.66 -12.99
C GLN A 22 -5.81 -3.31 -14.26
N ASP A 23 -6.66 -4.07 -14.96
CA ASP A 23 -6.36 -4.80 -16.20
C ASP A 23 -5.11 -5.70 -16.11
N TYR A 24 -4.78 -6.17 -14.91
CA TYR A 24 -3.64 -7.03 -14.69
C TYR A 24 -4.03 -8.51 -14.82
N SER A 25 -3.42 -9.19 -15.79
CA SER A 25 -3.65 -10.61 -16.10
C SER A 25 -2.43 -11.49 -15.86
N GLY A 26 -1.46 -11.00 -15.07
CA GLY A 26 -0.24 -11.73 -14.72
C GLY A 26 -0.43 -12.65 -13.51
N GLY A 27 0.69 -13.18 -12.98
CA GLY A 27 0.70 -13.94 -11.73
C GLY A 27 0.65 -13.06 -10.47
N ASP A 28 0.73 -13.68 -9.29
CA ASP A 28 0.67 -12.96 -8.02
C ASP A 28 1.63 -11.77 -7.94
N LEU A 29 1.12 -10.61 -7.53
CA LEU A 29 1.86 -9.36 -7.47
C LEU A 29 2.18 -9.00 -6.01
N ASN A 30 3.46 -9.03 -5.67
CA ASN A 30 3.93 -8.56 -4.37
C ASN A 30 4.12 -7.04 -4.39
N VAL A 31 3.33 -6.33 -3.57
CA VAL A 31 3.38 -4.87 -3.44
C VAL A 31 3.93 -4.50 -2.07
N LYS A 32 4.97 -3.66 -2.05
CA LYS A 32 5.55 -3.08 -0.82
C LYS A 32 5.14 -1.61 -0.71
N ILE A 33 4.33 -1.29 0.30
CA ILE A 33 3.94 0.06 0.68
C ILE A 33 5.00 0.60 1.66
N LEU A 34 5.53 1.77 1.38
CA LEU A 34 6.63 2.39 2.11
C LEU A 34 6.29 3.82 2.51
N ILE A 35 6.37 4.12 3.81
CA ILE A 35 6.30 5.47 4.34
C ILE A 35 7.71 5.90 4.69
N LYS A 36 8.16 7.01 4.12
CA LYS A 36 9.52 7.52 4.32
C LYS A 36 9.47 8.96 4.82
N ASN A 37 10.57 9.40 5.43
CA ASN A 37 10.72 10.79 5.84
C ASN A 37 10.76 11.74 4.63
N HIS A 38 10.18 12.94 4.79
CA HIS A 38 10.26 14.02 3.82
C HIS A 38 11.28 15.08 4.31
N PRO A 39 12.07 15.72 3.44
CA PRO A 39 12.13 15.54 1.98
C PRO A 39 13.09 14.44 1.51
N LYS A 40 14.06 14.03 2.35
CA LYS A 40 15.21 13.21 1.94
C LYS A 40 14.88 11.77 1.56
N LYS A 41 13.79 11.19 2.08
CA LYS A 41 13.36 9.80 1.82
C LYS A 41 14.43 8.73 2.12
N ASP A 42 15.37 9.03 3.01
CA ASP A 42 16.47 8.16 3.42
C ASP A 42 16.09 7.23 4.58
N ARG A 43 15.07 7.59 5.36
CA ARG A 43 14.56 6.80 6.48
C ARG A 43 13.19 6.22 6.18
N GLU A 44 13.08 4.89 6.27
CA GLU A 44 11.82 4.15 6.29
C GLU A 44 11.19 4.32 7.68
N ILE A 45 9.97 4.87 7.71
CA ILE A 45 9.18 5.06 8.93
C ILE A 45 8.31 3.84 9.17
N LEU A 46 7.60 3.38 8.13
CA LEU A 46 6.75 2.20 8.16
C LEU A 46 6.81 1.47 6.82
N SER A 47 6.56 0.16 6.88
CA SER A 47 6.50 -0.69 5.70
C SER A 47 5.44 -1.76 5.85
N LYS A 48 4.78 -2.07 4.75
CA LYS A 48 3.78 -3.13 4.68
C LYS A 48 3.93 -3.83 3.34
N SER A 49 3.92 -5.16 3.36
CA SER A 49 3.88 -5.97 2.15
C SER A 49 2.52 -6.62 2.02
N VAL A 50 1.95 -6.58 0.83
CA VAL A 50 0.68 -7.23 0.48
C VAL A 50 0.85 -7.96 -0.84
N THR A 51 0.12 -9.06 -1.00
CA THR A 51 0.13 -9.84 -2.24
C THR A 51 -1.24 -9.70 -2.90
N LEU A 52 -1.24 -9.17 -4.12
CA LEU A 52 -2.41 -9.09 -4.98
C LEU A 52 -2.47 -10.38 -5.81
N THR A 53 -3.59 -11.08 -5.77
CA THR A 53 -3.78 -12.38 -6.42
C THR A 53 -5.04 -12.33 -7.27
N ALA A 54 -5.19 -13.27 -8.21
CA ALA A 54 -6.43 -13.37 -8.99
C ALA A 54 -7.66 -13.60 -8.06
N ALA A 55 -7.46 -14.28 -6.92
CA ALA A 55 -8.52 -14.53 -5.95
C ALA A 55 -9.04 -13.26 -5.27
N ASN A 56 -8.21 -12.22 -5.10
CA ASN A 56 -8.63 -10.93 -4.58
C ASN A 56 -8.90 -9.90 -5.68
N SER A 57 -9.07 -10.33 -6.95
CA SER A 57 -9.25 -9.45 -8.11
C SER A 57 -8.13 -8.41 -8.24
N PHE A 58 -6.93 -8.75 -7.79
CA PHE A 58 -5.77 -7.87 -7.69
C PHE A 58 -6.04 -6.54 -6.96
N GLN A 59 -6.86 -6.57 -5.90
CA GLN A 59 -7.16 -5.43 -5.04
C GLN A 59 -7.07 -5.80 -3.56
N ILE A 60 -6.66 -4.85 -2.73
CA ILE A 60 -6.61 -5.03 -1.28
C ILE A 60 -6.80 -3.70 -0.53
N LEU A 61 -7.53 -3.76 0.58
CA LEU A 61 -7.58 -2.72 1.59
C LEU A 61 -6.73 -3.19 2.78
N THR A 62 -5.66 -2.46 3.10
CA THR A 62 -4.77 -2.78 4.21
C THR A 62 -4.63 -1.59 5.14
N ASP A 63 -4.44 -1.87 6.42
CA ASP A 63 -4.11 -0.87 7.40
C ASP A 63 -2.59 -0.74 7.56
N ILE A 64 -2.14 0.50 7.80
CA ILE A 64 -0.76 0.85 8.12
C ILE A 64 -0.74 1.51 9.51
N LYS A 65 0.02 0.90 10.43
CA LYS A 65 0.21 1.33 11.81
C LYS A 65 1.69 1.33 12.17
#